data_AF-A0A7Y3NW95-F1
#
_entry.id   AF-A0A7Y3NW95-F1
#
_cell.length_a   1.000
_cell.length_b   1.000
_cell.length_c   1.000
_cell.angle_alpha   90.00
_cell.angle_beta   90.00
_cell.angle_gamma   90.00
#
_symmetry.space_group_name_H-M   'P 1'
#
loop_
_entity.id
_entity.type
_entity.pdbx_description
1 polymer ?
#
loop_
_entity_poly.entity_id
_entity_poly.type
_entity_poly.pdbx_seq_one_letter_code
_entity_poly.pdbx_strand_id
1 'polypeptide(L)'
;QGMVRQWQKMFYGSRFSNTEMVNPDFAAMAESFGIRGIRCEKKEDVQKVVDEMIRHPGPCVVDFLCETDENVYPMVPSGKGIHEMELGIVGSAPPNMARDMGTLA
;
A
#
# COMPACT_ATOMS: atom_id res chain seq x y z
N GLN A 1 -1.18 -4.59 -7.78
CA GLN A 1 0.19 -4.20 -8.24
C GLN A 1 0.35 -2.68 -8.10
N GLY A 2 1.08 -2.20 -7.08
CA GLY A 2 1.18 -0.76 -6.77
C GLY A 2 1.95 0.06 -7.81
N MET A 3 3.06 -0.47 -8.34
CA MET A 3 3.90 0.26 -9.30
C MET A 3 3.16 0.55 -10.61
N VAL A 4 2.58 -0.45 -11.26
CA VAL A 4 1.84 -0.27 -12.52
C VAL A 4 0.64 0.67 -12.33
N ARG A 5 -0.03 0.60 -11.17
CA ARG A 5 -1.11 1.49 -10.80
C ARG A 5 -0.65 2.95 -10.72
N GLN A 6 0.50 3.24 -10.09
CA GLN A 6 1.07 4.60 -10.05
C GLN A 6 1.30 5.15 -11.47
N TRP A 7 1.86 4.34 -12.38
CA TRP A 7 2.05 4.73 -13.78
C TRP A 7 0.72 4.98 -14.52
N GLN A 8 -0.28 4.12 -14.31
CA GLN A 8 -1.63 4.31 -14.87
C GLN A 8 -2.31 5.58 -14.33
N LYS A 9 -2.10 5.89 -13.04
CA LYS A 9 -2.56 7.14 -12.42
C LYS A 9 -1.90 8.36 -13.06
N MET A 10 -0.57 8.36 -13.21
CA MET A 10 0.19 9.51 -13.69
C MET A 10 0.09 9.76 -15.20
N PHE A 11 0.16 8.71 -16.02
CA PHE A 11 0.33 8.87 -17.47
C PHE A 11 -0.88 8.46 -18.30
N TYR A 12 -1.87 7.81 -17.68
CA TYR A 12 -3.05 7.27 -18.38
C TYR A 12 -4.37 7.77 -17.80
N GLY A 13 -4.35 8.92 -17.11
CA GLY A 13 -5.57 9.59 -16.61
C GLY A 13 -6.34 8.76 -15.59
N SER A 14 -5.64 8.02 -14.72
CA SER A 14 -6.25 7.12 -13.72
C SER A 14 -7.11 6.00 -14.33
N ARG A 15 -6.81 5.59 -15.56
CA ARG A 15 -7.43 4.41 -16.17
C ARG A 15 -6.73 3.14 -15.70
N PHE A 16 -7.26 2.55 -14.64
CA PHE A 16 -6.74 1.31 -14.08
C PHE A 16 -7.15 0.11 -14.92
N SER A 17 -6.18 -0.60 -15.48
CA SER A 17 -6.42 -1.79 -16.31
C SER A 17 -5.71 -2.99 -15.71
N ASN A 18 -6.49 -3.94 -15.18
CA ASN A 18 -6.02 -5.22 -14.63
C ASN A 18 -4.92 -5.10 -13.54
N THR A 19 -4.94 -4.02 -12.75
CA THR A 19 -3.96 -3.79 -11.68
C THR A 19 -4.46 -4.19 -10.28
N GLU A 20 -5.77 -4.33 -10.13
CA GLU A 20 -6.43 -4.80 -8.91
C GLU A 20 -6.38 -6.33 -8.85
N MET A 21 -5.99 -6.85 -7.69
CA MET A 21 -5.85 -8.29 -7.45
C MET A 21 -6.48 -8.58 -6.10
N VAL A 22 -7.30 -9.63 -6.05
CA VAL A 22 -7.81 -10.18 -4.81
C VAL A 22 -6.78 -11.15 -4.27
N ASN A 23 -6.18 -10.81 -3.14
CA ASN A 23 -5.17 -11.63 -2.48
C ASN A 23 -5.83 -12.55 -1.43
N PRO A 24 -5.28 -13.74 -1.19
CA PRO A 24 -5.68 -14.57 -0.06
C PRO A 24 -5.18 -13.96 1.27
N ASP A 25 -5.66 -14.51 2.39
CA ASP A 25 -5.04 -14.27 3.68
C ASP A 25 -3.67 -14.95 3.73
N PHE A 26 -2.59 -14.16 3.60
CA PHE A 26 -1.23 -14.68 3.59
C PHE A 26 -0.79 -15.23 4.94
N ALA A 27 -1.34 -14.71 6.05
CA ALA A 27 -1.04 -15.21 7.39
C ALA A 27 -1.64 -16.62 7.57
N ALA A 28 -2.92 -16.79 7.24
CA ALA A 28 -3.58 -18.11 7.27
C ALA A 28 -2.93 -19.10 6.29
N MET A 29 -2.52 -18.63 5.11
CA MET A 29 -1.77 -19.45 4.16
C MET A 29 -0.45 -19.94 4.78
N ALA A 30 0.33 -19.06 5.42
CA ALA A 30 1.58 -19.45 6.07
C ALA A 30 1.38 -20.49 7.17
N GLU A 31 0.33 -20.34 7.98
CA GLU A 31 -0.02 -21.31 9.03
C GLU A 31 -0.28 -22.71 8.46
N SER A 32 -0.89 -22.81 7.28
CA SER A 32 -1.11 -24.11 6.60
C SER A 32 0.19 -24.84 6.21
N PHE A 33 1.30 -24.11 6.10
CA PHE A 33 2.64 -24.66 5.84
C PHE A 33 3.46 -24.89 7.12
N GLY A 34 2.86 -24.69 8.31
CA GLY A 34 3.56 -24.78 9.60
C GLY A 34 4.48 -23.59 9.87
N ILE A 35 4.31 -22.48 9.14
CA ILE A 35 5.03 -21.22 9.33
C ILE A 35 4.16 -20.28 10.16
N ARG A 36 4.77 -19.50 11.05
CA ARG A 36 4.00 -18.52 11.84
C ARG A 36 3.45 -17.41 10.93
N GLY A 37 2.13 -17.28 10.85
CA GLY A 37 1.46 -16.16 10.20
C GLY A 37 1.09 -15.05 11.20
N ILE A 38 1.28 -13.79 10.82
CA ILE A 38 0.80 -12.63 11.60
C ILE A 38 0.12 -11.66 10.63
N ARG A 39 -1.07 -11.17 10.97
CA ARG A 39 -1.78 -10.15 10.18
C ARG A 39 -1.82 -8.83 10.95
N CYS A 40 -1.37 -7.75 10.33
CA CYS A 40 -1.33 -6.41 10.92
C CYS A 40 -2.22 -5.45 10.11
N GLU A 41 -3.37 -5.08 10.68
CA GLU A 41 -4.36 -4.24 9.98
C GLU A 41 -4.34 -2.77 10.41
N LYS A 42 -3.76 -2.48 11.57
CA LYS A 42 -3.77 -1.16 12.18
C LYS A 42 -2.36 -0.60 12.29
N LYS A 43 -2.25 0.71 12.07
CA LYS A 43 -0.96 1.41 12.12
C LYS A 43 -0.33 1.36 13.51
N GLU A 44 -1.15 1.39 14.56
CA GLU A 44 -0.69 1.39 15.95
C GLU A 44 -0.04 0.06 16.34
N ASP A 45 -0.42 -1.03 15.68
CA ASP A 45 0.08 -2.39 15.97
C ASP A 45 1.42 -2.69 15.28
N VAL A 46 1.86 -1.85 14.34
CA VAL A 46 3.06 -2.11 13.51
C VAL A 46 4.30 -2.37 14.37
N GLN A 47 4.58 -1.52 15.37
CA GLN A 47 5.76 -1.69 16.22
C GLN A 47 5.72 -3.01 16.99
N LYS A 48 4.55 -3.35 17.54
CA LYS A 48 4.35 -4.59 18.29
C LYS A 48 4.56 -5.82 17.39
N VAL A 49 4.00 -5.79 16.18
CA VAL A 49 4.10 -6.89 15.22
C VAL A 49 5.54 -7.07 14.74
N VAL A 50 6.25 -5.98 14.47
CA VAL A 50 7.68 -6.03 14.10
C VAL A 50 8.51 -6.63 15.23
N ASP A 51 8.28 -6.24 16.48
CA ASP A 51 8.97 -6.80 17.64
C ASP A 51 8.67 -8.31 17.79
N GLU A 52 7.41 -8.72 17.58
CA GLU A 52 6.99 -10.12 17.63
C GLU A 52 7.63 -10.97 16.53
N MET A 53 7.69 -10.43 15.30
CA MET A 53 8.32 -11.06 14.15
C MET A 53 9.83 -11.27 14.40
N ILE A 54 10.53 -10.24 14.88
CA ILE A 54 11.99 -10.31 15.11
C ILE A 54 12.33 -11.27 16.26
N ARG A 55 11.50 -11.32 17.31
CA ARG A 55 11.73 -12.21 18.47
C ARG A 55 11.37 -13.67 18.18
N HIS A 56 10.63 -13.95 17.12
CA HIS A 56 10.21 -15.31 16.82
C HIS A 56 11.40 -16.19 16.37
N PRO A 57 11.69 -17.30 17.07
CA PRO A 57 12.71 -18.23 16.62
C PRO A 57 12.14 -19.11 15.49
N GLY A 58 12.35 -18.69 14.24
CA GLY A 58 11.93 -19.46 13.05
C GLY A 58 11.39 -18.60 11.92
N PRO A 59 10.94 -19.22 10.81
CA PRO A 59 10.31 -18.50 9.72
C PRO A 59 8.96 -17.91 10.17
N CYS A 60 8.69 -16.68 9.75
CA CYS A 60 7.44 -15.99 9.98
C CYS A 60 7.04 -15.22 8.72
N VAL A 61 5.74 -15.20 8.43
CA VAL A 61 5.13 -14.36 7.39
C VAL A 61 4.26 -13.34 8.08
N VAL A 62 4.49 -12.07 7.79
CA VAL A 62 3.67 -10.96 8.28
C VAL A 62 2.96 -10.30 7.11
N ASP A 63 1.64 -10.27 7.17
CA ASP A 63 0.78 -9.58 6.22
C ASP A 63 0.40 -8.21 6.78
N PHE A 64 1.02 -7.15 6.25
CA PHE A 64 0.70 -5.76 6.60
C PHE A 64 -0.31 -5.17 5.63
N LEU A 65 -1.43 -4.72 6.15
CA LEU A 65 -2.42 -3.97 5.36
C LEU A 65 -1.93 -2.52 5.20
N CYS A 66 -1.56 -2.15 3.97
CA CYS A 66 -1.12 -0.81 3.62
C CYS A 66 -2.16 -0.07 2.77
N GLU A 67 -2.08 1.26 2.74
CA GLU A 67 -2.92 2.09 1.87
C GLU A 67 -2.63 1.79 0.39
N THR A 68 -3.70 1.66 -0.39
CA THR A 68 -3.62 1.26 -1.80
C THR A 68 -3.39 2.45 -2.75
N ASP A 69 -3.70 3.68 -2.31
CA ASP A 69 -3.54 4.89 -3.12
C ASP A 69 -2.21 5.63 -2.95
N GLU A 70 -1.31 5.10 -2.14
CA GLU A 70 -0.01 5.74 -1.90
C GLU A 70 0.94 5.54 -3.09
N ASN A 71 1.57 6.63 -3.53
CA ASN A 71 2.54 6.65 -4.63
C ASN A 71 3.95 6.85 -4.09
N VAL A 72 4.94 6.29 -4.78
CA VAL A 72 6.35 6.43 -4.42
C VAL A 72 6.91 7.74 -4.93
N TYR A 73 7.44 8.55 -4.03
CA TYR A 73 8.14 9.81 -4.29
C TYR A 73 9.46 9.87 -3.47
N PRO A 74 10.46 10.66 -3.89
CA PRO A 74 10.53 11.44 -5.12
C PRO A 74 10.67 10.57 -6.38
N MET A 75 10.15 11.03 -7.51
CA MET A 75 10.20 10.30 -8.79
C MET A 75 10.73 11.21 -9.90
N VAL A 76 11.65 10.70 -10.72
CA VAL A 76 12.03 11.33 -12.00
C VAL A 76 11.17 10.71 -13.11
N PRO A 77 10.26 11.46 -13.76
CA PRO A 77 9.49 10.95 -14.89
C PRO A 77 10.37 10.56 -16.08
N SER A 78 9.89 9.67 -16.94
CA SER A 78 10.59 9.30 -18.17
C SER A 78 10.91 10.53 -19.02
N GLY A 79 12.17 10.67 -19.41
CA GLY A 79 12.65 11.79 -20.23
C GLY A 79 13.00 13.07 -19.46
N LYS A 80 13.02 13.04 -18.12
CA LYS A 80 13.41 14.15 -17.25
C LYS A 80 14.81 13.99 -16.66
N GLY A 81 15.47 15.10 -16.36
CA GLY A 81 16.75 15.12 -15.67
C GLY A 81 16.61 14.84 -14.17
N ILE A 82 17.69 14.41 -13.51
CA ILE A 82 17.70 14.14 -12.06
C ILE A 82 17.29 15.36 -11.22
N HIS A 83 17.53 16.57 -11.73
CA HIS A 83 17.15 17.83 -11.06
C HIS A 83 15.66 18.19 -11.24
N GLU A 84 14.90 17.46 -12.07
CA GLU A 84 13.48 17.66 -12.35
C GLU A 84 12.61 16.60 -11.64
N MET A 85 12.94 16.29 -10.38
CA MET A 85 12.18 15.32 -9.57
C MET A 85 10.82 15.87 -9.13
N GLU A 86 9.79 15.04 -9.25
CA GLU A 86 8.50 15.24 -8.61
C GLU A 86 8.60 14.79 -7.14
N LEU A 87 8.33 15.70 -6.19
CA LEU A 87 8.47 15.44 -4.76
C LEU A 87 7.20 14.87 -4.11
N GLY A 88 6.08 14.86 -4.84
CA GLY A 88 4.77 14.50 -4.30
C GLY A 88 4.19 15.56 -3.36
N ILE A 89 2.97 15.32 -2.88
CA ILE A 89 2.33 16.18 -1.87
C ILE A 89 2.66 15.60 -0.50
N VAL A 90 3.56 16.26 0.25
CA VAL A 90 3.82 15.91 1.65
C VAL A 90 2.70 16.49 2.52
N GLY A 91 1.69 15.68 2.84
CA GLY A 91 0.76 15.95 3.94
C GLY A 91 -0.53 16.71 3.62
N SER A 92 -1.32 16.27 2.63
CA SER A 92 -2.75 16.63 2.60
C SER A 92 -3.62 15.38 2.47
N ALA A 93 -4.57 15.24 3.39
CA ALA A 93 -5.66 14.27 3.30
C ALA A 93 -6.28 14.24 1.89
N PRO A 94 -6.77 13.08 1.42
CA PRO A 94 -7.29 12.96 0.08
C PRO A 94 -8.44 13.97 -0.15
N PRO A 95 -8.42 14.76 -1.24
CA PRO A 95 -9.39 15.82 -1.51
C PRO A 95 -10.81 15.33 -1.86
N ASN A 96 -11.13 14.04 -1.71
CA ASN A 96 -12.39 13.44 -2.15
C ASN A 96 -13.28 12.82 -1.06
N MET A 97 -13.01 13.01 0.23
CA MET A 97 -13.94 12.56 1.28
C MET A 97 -15.10 13.55 1.57
N ALA A 98 -15.15 14.69 0.88
CA ALA A 98 -16.15 15.75 1.08
C ALA A 98 -17.27 15.81 0.02
N ARG A 99 -17.41 14.80 -0.87
CA ARG A 99 -18.42 14.82 -1.94
C ARG A 99 -19.51 13.75 -1.89
N ASP A 100 -19.51 12.83 -0.92
CA ASP A 100 -20.53 11.78 -0.79
C ASP A 100 -21.35 11.83 0.52
N MET A 101 -21.53 13.03 1.10
CA MET A 101 -22.56 13.28 2.14
C MET A 101 -23.49 14.43 1.74
N GLY A 102 -24.02 14.36 0.52
CA GLY A 102 -24.92 15.35 -0.01
C GLY A 102 -25.96 14.77 -0.96
N THR A 103 -26.70 13.74 -0.55
CA THR A 103 -28.10 13.46 -0.96
C THR A 103 -28.66 12.37 -0.04
N LEU A 104 -29.13 12.77 1.14
CA LEU A 104 -30.16 12.04 1.89
C LEU A 104 -31.06 13.12 2.52
N ALA A 105 -32.01 13.57 1.71
CA ALA A 105 -33.27 14.18 2.10
C ALA A 105 -34.36 13.36 1.42
#